data_AF-O28070-F1
#
_entry.id   AF-O28070-F1
#
_cell.length_a   1.000
_cell.length_b   1.000
_cell.length_c   1.000
_cell.angle_alpha   90.00
_cell.angle_beta   90.00
_cell.angle_gamma   90.00
#
_symmetry.space_group_name_H-M   'P 1'
#
loop_
_entity.id
_entity.type
_entity.pdbx_description
1 polymer ?
#
loop_
_entity_poly.entity_id
_entity_poly.type
_entity_poly.pdbx_seq_one_letter_code
_entity_poly.pdbx_strand_id
1 'polypeptide(L)' 'MDFVKALHNFYDEIYVVQDSRDLELIKSVAEKYKSLPNDALIAATCKHYGIKKIATFDEDFRRVDFLEVVGL' A
#
# COMPACT_ATOMS: atom_id res chain seq x y z
N MET A 1 25.11 5.05 13.00
CA MET A 1 25.28 3.66 12.52
C MET A 1 24.11 2.77 12.91
N ASP A 2 23.29 3.15 13.89
CA ASP A 2 22.23 2.26 14.41
C ASP A 2 20.99 2.17 13.51
N PHE A 3 20.61 3.26 12.84
CA PHE A 3 19.44 3.26 11.94
C PHE A 3 19.58 2.29 10.76
N VAL A 4 20.71 2.32 10.05
CA VAL A 4 20.94 1.45 8.89
C VAL A 4 20.94 -0.02 9.29
N LYS A 5 21.50 -0.34 10.47
CA LYS A 5 21.48 -1.70 11.01
C LYS A 5 20.08 -2.14 11.41
N ALA A 6 19.31 -1.26 12.06
CA ALA A 6 17.91 -1.54 12.39
C ALA A 6 17.08 -1.77 11.13
N LEU A 7 17.28 -0.95 10.10
CA LEU A 7 16.61 -1.10 8.81
C LEU A 7 16.96 -2.43 8.13
N HIS A 8 18.25 -2.81 8.10
CA HIS A 8 18.67 -4.09 7.54
C HIS A 8 18.01 -5.28 8.25
N ASN A 9 17.98 -5.27 9.59
CA ASN A 9 17.32 -6.34 10.34
C ASN A 9 15.80 -6.38 10.07
N PHE A 10 15.16 -5.22 9.94
CA PHE A 10 13.73 -5.16 9.63
C PHE A 10 13.40 -5.76 8.26
N TYR A 11 14.28 -5.59 7.27
CA TYR A 11 14.10 -6.20 5.95
C TYR A 11 14.07 -7.74 5.97
N ASP A 12 14.67 -8.37 6.98
CA ASP A 12 14.63 -9.84 7.15
C ASP A 12 13.27 -10.33 7.69
N GLU A 13 12.46 -9.44 8.27
CA GLU A 13 11.16 -9.75 8.89
C GLU A 13 9.95 -9.43 7.99
N ILE A 14 10.17 -8.71 6.89
CA ILE A 14 9.10 -8.31 5.96
C ILE A 14 9.25 -8.98 4.61
N TYR A 15 8.13 -9.11 3.91
CA TYR A 15 8.11 -9.51 2.51
C TYR A 15 7.83 -8.29 1.63
N VAL A 16 8.78 -7.96 0.76
CA VAL A 16 8.63 -6.87 -0.21
C VAL A 16 8.00 -7.41 -1.49
N VAL A 17 6.78 -6.95 -1.78
CA VAL A 17 6.09 -7.27 -3.04
C VAL A 17 6.51 -6.32 -4.15
N GLN A 18 6.49 -6.82 -5.38
CA GLN A 18 6.61 -5.97 -6.56
C GLN A 18 5.29 -5.23 -6.78
N ASP A 19 5.37 -3.96 -7.13
CA ASP A 19 4.20 -3.15 -7.46
C ASP A 19 3.36 -3.78 -8.57
N SER A 20 2.05 -3.55 -8.51
CA SER A 20 1.16 -3.87 -9.63
C SER A 20 1.64 -3.15 -10.88
N ARG A 21 1.72 -3.88 -12.00
CA ARG A 21 1.98 -3.31 -13.33
C ARG A 21 0.71 -3.10 -14.16
N ASP A 22 -0.45 -3.38 -13.56
CA ASP A 22 -1.75 -3.16 -14.19
C ASP A 22 -2.11 -1.67 -14.12
N LEU A 23 -1.74 -0.94 -15.17
CA LEU A 23 -1.96 0.51 -15.28
C LEU A 23 -3.46 0.86 -15.29
N GLU A 24 -4.31 0.00 -15.85
CA GLU A 24 -5.75 0.23 -15.86
C GLU A 24 -6.33 0.08 -14.45
N LEU A 25 -5.87 -0.92 -13.69
CA LEU A 25 -6.25 -1.04 -12.29
C LEU A 25 -5.80 0.18 -11.48
N ILE A 26 -4.54 0.60 -11.60
CA ILE A 26 -4.00 1.77 -10.88
C ILE A 26 -4.82 3.02 -11.20
N LYS A 27 -5.07 3.27 -12.49
CA LYS A 27 -5.89 4.40 -12.93
C LYS A 27 -7.31 4.33 -12.39
N SER A 28 -7.95 3.15 -12.44
CA SER A 28 -9.31 2.97 -11.92
C SER A 28 -9.42 3.25 -10.42
N VAL A 29 -8.39 2.88 -9.64
CA VAL A 29 -8.30 3.16 -8.20
C VAL A 29 -8.11 4.67 -7.98
N ALA A 30 -7.19 5.30 -8.70
CA ALA A 30 -6.97 6.75 -8.62
C ALA A 30 -8.26 7.54 -8.89
N GLU A 31 -8.97 7.21 -9.96
CA GLU A 31 -10.22 7.87 -10.34
C GLU A 31 -11.35 7.60 -9.33
N LYS A 32 -11.53 6.34 -8.91
CA LYS A 32 -12.63 5.95 -8.00
C LYS A 32 -12.50 6.60 -6.62
N TYR A 33 -11.30 6.61 -6.05
CA TYR A 33 -11.07 7.09 -4.68
C TYR A 33 -10.44 8.50 -4.62
N LYS A 34 -10.23 9.14 -5.78
CA LYS A 34 -9.59 10.46 -5.94
C LYS A 34 -8.20 10.50 -5.28
N SER A 35 -7.47 9.39 -5.38
CA SER A 35 -6.16 9.20 -4.76
C SER A 35 -5.04 9.80 -5.62
N LEU A 36 -3.95 10.22 -4.97
CA LEU A 36 -2.73 10.54 -5.69
C LEU A 36 -2.16 9.27 -6.36
N PRO A 37 -1.34 9.41 -7.42
CA PRO A 37 -0.85 8.25 -8.18
C PRO A 37 -0.15 7.18 -7.33
N ASN A 38 0.62 7.59 -6.32
CA ASN A 38 1.33 6.65 -5.44
C ASN A 38 0.37 5.89 -4.52
N ASP A 39 -0.63 6.56 -3.94
CA ASP A 39 -1.61 5.88 -3.07
C ASP A 39 -2.48 4.93 -3.87
N ALA A 40 -2.83 5.33 -5.11
CA ALA A 40 -3.52 4.46 -6.05
C ALA A 40 -2.69 3.23 -6.43
N LEU A 41 -1.38 3.40 -6.63
CA LEU A 41 -0.46 2.28 -6.87
C LEU A 41 -0.41 1.32 -5.68
N ILE A 42 -0.27 1.84 -4.46
CA ILE A 42 -0.28 1.02 -3.23
C ILE A 42 -1.59 0.24 -3.12
N ALA A 43 -2.73 0.90 -3.23
CA ALA A 43 -4.04 0.25 -3.13
C ALA A 43 -4.29 -0.76 -4.27
N ALA A 44 -3.85 -0.46 -5.50
CA ALA A 44 -3.90 -1.38 -6.63
C ALA A 44 -3.01 -2.61 -6.41
N THR A 45 -1.81 -2.43 -5.87
CA THR A 45 -0.91 -3.52 -5.47
C THR A 45 -1.57 -4.39 -4.40
N CYS A 46 -2.15 -3.79 -3.35
CA CYS A 46 -2.89 -4.56 -2.36
C CYS A 46 -4.00 -5.40 -2.99
N LYS A 47 -4.78 -4.81 -3.91
CA LYS A 47 -5.86 -5.53 -4.61
C LYS A 47 -5.33 -6.66 -5.50
N HIS A 48 -4.21 -6.45 -6.19
CA HIS A 48 -3.56 -7.45 -7.04
C HIS A 48 -3.15 -8.70 -6.25
N TYR A 49 -2.57 -8.51 -5.06
CA TYR A 49 -2.14 -9.62 -4.18
C TYR A 49 -3.23 -10.11 -3.21
N GLY A 50 -4.44 -9.54 -3.27
CA GLY A 50 -5.53 -9.91 -2.35
C GLY A 50 -5.31 -9.48 -0.90
N ILE A 51 -4.47 -8.48 -0.66
CA ILE A 51 -4.24 -7.87 0.65
C ILE A 51 -5.44 -7.00 1.01
N LYS A 52 -6.03 -7.25 2.18
CA LYS A 52 -7.27 -6.60 2.65
C LYS A 52 -7.07 -5.65 3.83
N LYS A 53 -5.87 -5.63 4.43
CA LYS A 53 -5.56 -4.81 5.60
C LYS A 53 -4.34 -3.95 5.31
N ILE A 54 -4.37 -2.70 5.73
CA ILE A 54 -3.27 -1.75 5.57
C ILE A 54 -2.98 -1.04 6.88
N ALA A 55 -1.72 -1.03 7.29
CA ALA A 55 -1.25 -0.19 8.39
C ALA A 55 -0.67 1.10 7.79
N THR A 56 -1.26 2.24 8.13
CA THR A 56 -0.86 3.55 7.57
C THR A 56 -1.28 4.68 8.50
N PHE A 57 -0.51 5.77 8.49
CA PHE A 57 -0.88 7.05 9.13
C PHE A 57 -1.68 7.96 8.19
N ASP A 58 -1.93 7.53 6.95
CA ASP A 58 -2.70 8.28 5.96
C ASP A 58 -4.17 7.86 6.01
N GLU A 59 -5.02 8.78 6.51
CA GLU A 59 -6.45 8.56 6.64
C GLU A 59 -7.18 8.42 5.29
N ASP A 60 -6.57 8.84 4.19
CA ASP A 60 -7.20 8.77 2.87
C ASP A 60 -7.49 7.33 2.43
N PHE A 61 -6.71 6.36 2.92
CA PHE A 61 -6.96 4.93 2.69
C PHE A 61 -8.27 4.43 3.32
N ARG A 62 -8.86 5.15 4.29
CA ARG A 62 -10.18 4.80 4.84
C ARG A 62 -11.30 4.91 3.78
N ARG A 63 -11.09 5.64 2.69
CA ARG A 63 -12.05 5.74 1.57
C ARG A 63 -12.00 4.53 0.63
N VAL A 64 -10.95 3.70 0.72
CA VAL A 64 -10.75 2.54 -0.16
C VAL A 64 -11.53 1.34 0.39
N ASP A 65 -12.71 1.11 -0.18
CA ASP A 65 -13.71 0.13 0.30
C ASP A 65 -13.23 -1.33 0.43
N PHE A 66 -12.17 -1.73 -0.25
CA PHE A 66 -11.59 -3.08 -0.15
C PHE A 66 -10.43 -3.19 0.84
N LEU A 67 -10.05 -2.10 1.51
CA LEU A 67 -9.01 -2.06 2.53
C LEU A 67 -9.58 -1.74 3.90
N GLU A 68 -9.19 -2.54 4.89
CA GLU A 68 -9.37 -2.26 6.31
C GLU A 68 -8.10 -1.58 6.84
N VAL A 69 -8.21 -0.33 7.28
CA VAL A 69 -7.09 0.36 7.95
C VAL A 69 -6.93 -0.21 9.37
N VAL A 70 -5.72 -0.68 9.69
CA VAL A 70 -5.37 -1.24 11.00
C VAL A 70 -4.26 -0.43 11.68
N GLY A 71 -4.39 -0.22 12.99
CA GLY A 71 -3.47 0.64 13.75
C GLY A 71 -3.85 2.12 13.73
N LEU A 72 -3.28 2.87 14.67
CA LEU A 72 -3.37 4.33 14.83
C LEU A 72 -1.95 4.90 14.90
#